data_AF-A0AAU9J5P0-F1
#
_entry.id   AF-A0AAU9J5P0-F1
#
_cell.length_a   1.000
_cell.length_b   1.000
_cell.length_c   1.000
_cell.angle_alpha   90.00
_cell.angle_beta   90.00
_cell.angle_gamma   90.00
#
_symmetry.space_group_name_H-M   'P 1'
#
loop_
_entity.id
_entity.type
_entity.pdbx_description
1 polymer ?
#
loop_
_entity_poly.entity_id
_entity_poly.type
_entity_poly.pdbx_seq_one_letter_code
_entity_poly.pdbx_strand_id
1 'polypeptide(L)'
;MFKRSNSFTPSRGNMLNTLPKPPNRTRHRSKISNFSKESQLNIEQGKIISKEQGEIEFGITCINCQEIVPENLIESHSKYCTTISEEVFKVDGSTEIEQFEFRIKKMINFLKDKELQSNYRPTEKNIISVLQKVCKNLLSSNKTASKELNIEVRKYIEAMLEKFKASLSLRIYAERLLLLCKEQLAVLYRIDQKPSEIKMKEEIENREGVYTKKTDIKEKLIIRTNTNKIVSDSEKIANVNSDISSSQTFNSGFSSISDIKESDLCMIENLNDLESNLSSFNYSQEELQKYFYSKCLELKLKYSSKKMVKLIPVAKLYSKVIENNMPAQEWAEFIEEELKNPEKWVVKEKKRCQKSKLRNDQKSQQFESIIEEDL
;
A
#
# COMPACT_ATOMS: atom_id res chain seq x y z
N MET A 1 -69.42 -16.13 13.26
CA MET A 1 -70.19 -14.96 13.77
C MET A 1 -69.20 -13.85 14.12
N PHE A 2 -69.41 -12.65 13.55
CA PHE A 2 -68.80 -11.32 13.79
C PHE A 2 -67.26 -11.21 13.90
N LYS A 3 -66.52 -10.80 12.86
CA LYS A 3 -66.29 -9.41 12.34
C LYS A 3 -65.94 -8.37 13.41
N ARG A 4 -64.69 -7.87 13.39
CA ARG A 4 -64.38 -6.44 13.16
C ARG A 4 -62.88 -6.20 12.91
N SER A 5 -62.64 -5.76 11.68
CA SER A 5 -61.49 -5.05 11.15
C SER A 5 -61.46 -3.60 11.64
N ASN A 6 -60.30 -3.08 12.05
CA ASN A 6 -60.05 -1.65 12.13
C ASN A 6 -58.79 -1.30 11.32
N SER A 7 -59.05 -0.67 10.18
CA SER A 7 -58.10 -0.01 9.29
C SER A 7 -57.64 1.31 9.91
N PHE A 8 -56.33 1.51 10.00
CA PHE A 8 -55.71 2.79 10.37
C PHE A 8 -55.36 3.54 9.08
N THR A 9 -55.95 4.71 8.87
CA THR A 9 -55.60 5.68 7.82
C THR A 9 -54.75 6.80 8.42
N PRO A 10 -53.68 7.28 7.76
CA PRO A 10 -53.00 8.49 8.18
C PRO A 10 -53.63 9.72 7.52
N SER A 11 -54.03 10.66 8.37
CA SER A 11 -54.56 11.98 8.00
C SER A 11 -53.46 12.88 7.44
N ARG A 12 -53.71 13.46 6.27
CA ARG A 12 -52.89 14.50 5.62
C ARG A 12 -53.06 15.82 6.39
N GLY A 13 -52.05 16.18 7.18
CA GLY A 13 -51.89 17.53 7.73
C GLY A 13 -51.05 18.40 6.80
N ASN A 14 -51.72 19.28 6.04
CA ASN A 14 -51.11 20.43 5.37
C ASN A 14 -50.66 21.44 6.43
N MET A 15 -49.36 21.71 6.51
CA MET A 15 -48.84 22.92 7.14
C MET A 15 -47.89 23.58 6.12
N LEU A 16 -48.41 24.63 5.48
CA LEU A 16 -47.63 25.65 4.80
C LEU A 16 -46.58 26.18 5.77
N ASN A 17 -45.30 26.08 5.40
CA ASN A 17 -44.30 27.01 5.87
C ASN A 17 -43.69 27.73 4.66
N THR A 18 -44.03 29.01 4.62
CA THR A 18 -43.58 30.07 3.74
C THR A 18 -42.06 30.23 3.77
N LEU A 19 -41.40 29.99 2.64
CA LEU A 19 -40.05 30.49 2.37
C LEU A 19 -40.14 31.94 1.88
N PRO A 20 -39.35 32.88 2.43
CA PRO A 20 -39.31 34.25 1.92
C PRO A 20 -38.67 34.27 0.52
N LYS A 21 -39.38 34.88 -0.43
CA LYS A 21 -38.89 35.18 -1.77
C LYS A 21 -37.64 36.08 -1.68
N PRO A 22 -36.58 35.82 -2.48
CA PRO A 22 -35.48 36.77 -2.62
C PRO A 22 -35.97 38.05 -3.31
N PRO A 23 -35.49 39.24 -2.91
CA PRO A 23 -35.87 40.48 -3.55
C PRO A 23 -35.33 40.55 -4.98
N ASN A 24 -36.23 40.88 -5.91
CA ASN A 24 -35.96 41.26 -7.28
C ASN A 24 -34.83 42.30 -7.34
N ARG A 25 -33.65 41.91 -7.84
CA ARG A 25 -32.64 42.86 -8.31
C ARG A 25 -33.10 43.42 -9.65
N THR A 26 -33.69 44.60 -9.59
CA THR A 26 -33.89 45.51 -10.71
C THR A 26 -32.57 45.74 -11.45
N ARG A 27 -32.57 45.40 -12.74
CA ARG A 27 -31.53 45.80 -13.70
C ARG A 27 -31.59 47.31 -13.87
N HIS A 28 -30.74 48.05 -13.15
CA HIS A 28 -30.40 49.41 -13.54
C HIS A 28 -29.31 49.37 -14.60
N ARG A 29 -29.77 49.59 -15.84
CA ARG A 29 -28.96 49.90 -17.01
C ARG A 29 -28.53 51.36 -16.91
N SER A 30 -27.46 51.65 -16.19
CA SER A 30 -26.81 52.97 -16.23
C SER A 30 -25.94 53.06 -17.47
N LYS A 31 -26.35 53.94 -18.38
CA LYS A 31 -25.52 54.52 -19.43
C LYS A 31 -24.41 55.33 -18.77
N ILE A 32 -23.16 54.98 -19.05
CA ILE A 32 -21.98 55.84 -18.90
C ILE A 32 -21.36 55.86 -20.30
N SER A 33 -21.78 56.75 -21.18
CA SER A 33 -21.19 58.09 -21.41
C SER A 33 -19.67 58.05 -21.55
N ASN A 34 -19.23 58.02 -22.81
CA ASN A 34 -18.05 58.67 -23.37
C ASN A 34 -16.90 58.93 -22.38
N PHE A 35 -15.90 58.07 -22.43
CA PHE A 35 -14.54 58.43 -22.01
C PHE A 35 -13.59 58.32 -23.21
N SER A 36 -12.73 59.31 -23.27
CA SER A 36 -11.98 59.78 -24.42
C SER A 36 -11.09 58.74 -25.08
N LYS A 37 -11.03 58.81 -26.41
CA LYS A 37 -9.93 58.29 -27.23
C LYS A 37 -8.73 59.20 -27.00
N GLU A 38 -7.84 58.84 -26.07
CA GLU A 38 -6.46 59.36 -26.01
C GLU A 38 -5.67 58.57 -24.98
N SER A 39 -5.02 57.51 -25.44
CA SER A 39 -3.82 56.91 -24.82
C SER A 39 -3.28 55.86 -25.79
N GLN A 40 -2.80 56.35 -26.93
CA GLN A 40 -1.82 55.64 -27.72
C GLN A 40 -0.47 55.73 -27.01
N LEU A 41 0.30 54.64 -27.13
CA LEU A 41 1.76 54.57 -27.01
C LEU A 41 2.35 54.72 -25.59
N ASN A 42 2.29 53.60 -24.85
CA ASN A 42 3.42 53.18 -24.03
C ASN A 42 3.77 51.73 -24.40
N ILE A 43 4.47 51.60 -25.54
CA ILE A 43 5.32 50.44 -25.83
C ILE A 43 6.68 50.80 -25.25
N GLU A 44 6.78 50.81 -23.91
CA GLU A 44 8.06 50.90 -23.22
C GLU A 44 8.45 49.50 -22.77
N GLN A 45 9.39 48.94 -23.53
CA GLN A 45 10.39 47.99 -23.07
C GLN A 45 9.82 46.82 -22.26
N GLY A 46 9.48 45.77 -23.00
CA GLY A 46 9.37 44.41 -22.49
C GLY A 46 10.69 44.01 -21.83
N LYS A 47 10.90 44.44 -20.59
CA LYS A 47 11.75 43.78 -19.64
C LYS A 47 11.11 42.42 -19.50
N ILE A 48 11.65 41.43 -20.22
CA ILE A 48 11.42 40.02 -19.98
C ILE A 48 11.88 39.84 -18.53
N ILE A 49 10.95 40.05 -17.59
CA ILE A 49 11.05 39.53 -16.24
C ILE A 49 11.05 38.04 -16.51
N SER A 50 12.25 37.49 -16.67
CA SER A 50 12.51 36.07 -16.56
C SER A 50 11.82 35.68 -15.26
N LYS A 51 10.60 35.13 -15.39
CA LYS A 51 9.87 34.53 -14.29
C LYS A 51 10.88 33.59 -13.68
N GLU A 52 11.40 33.94 -12.51
CA GLU A 52 12.18 33.03 -11.70
C GLU A 52 11.36 31.74 -11.71
N GLN A 53 11.90 30.73 -12.38
CA GLN A 53 11.31 29.41 -12.39
C GLN A 53 11.45 28.96 -10.96
N GLY A 54 10.44 29.28 -10.14
CA GLY A 54 10.42 28.93 -8.74
C GLY A 54 10.69 27.45 -8.67
N GLU A 55 11.83 27.09 -8.08
CA GLU A 55 12.22 25.70 -7.91
C GLU A 55 11.05 24.95 -7.29
N ILE A 56 10.69 23.82 -7.91
CA ILE A 56 9.57 23.00 -7.46
C ILE A 56 10.01 22.33 -6.17
N GLU A 57 9.75 22.98 -5.03
CA GLU A 57 10.12 22.45 -3.72
C GLU A 57 9.17 21.29 -3.34
N PHE A 58 9.62 20.06 -3.53
CA PHE A 58 8.90 18.87 -3.06
C PHE A 58 9.43 18.37 -1.72
N GLY A 59 8.58 17.71 -0.94
CA GLY A 59 8.91 17.16 0.36
C GLY A 59 8.93 15.64 0.37
N ILE A 60 9.91 15.04 1.03
CA ILE A 60 10.07 13.59 1.20
C ILE A 60 9.78 13.21 2.65
N THR A 61 9.03 12.13 2.87
CA THR A 61 8.77 11.62 4.23
C THR A 61 10.03 10.94 4.78
N CYS A 62 10.53 11.41 5.92
CA CYS A 62 11.65 10.81 6.63
C CYS A 62 11.21 9.49 7.30
N ILE A 63 11.99 8.41 7.14
CA ILE A 63 11.66 7.10 7.74
C ILE A 63 11.72 7.10 9.28
N ASN A 64 12.58 7.93 9.86
CA ASN A 64 12.88 7.91 11.29
C ASN A 64 11.86 8.72 12.12
N CYS A 65 11.41 9.87 11.61
CA CYS A 65 10.44 10.73 12.31
C CYS A 65 9.08 10.85 11.61
N GLN A 66 8.94 10.31 10.39
CA GLN A 66 7.77 10.44 9.51
C GLN A 66 7.35 11.89 9.20
N GLU A 67 8.27 12.85 9.38
CA GLU A 67 8.05 14.23 8.94
C GLU A 67 8.29 14.36 7.44
N ILE A 68 7.54 15.26 6.79
CA ILE A 68 7.73 15.58 5.38
C ILE A 68 8.81 16.67 5.31
N VAL A 69 10.01 16.27 4.90
CA VAL A 69 11.21 17.11 4.83
C VAL A 69 11.32 17.73 3.44
N PRO A 70 11.36 19.06 3.30
CA PRO A 70 11.65 19.74 2.04
C PRO A 70 12.98 19.27 1.43
N GLU A 71 13.06 19.17 0.11
CA GLU A 71 14.23 18.64 -0.59
C GLU A 71 15.55 19.34 -0.20
N ASN A 72 15.54 20.66 -0.14
CA ASN A 72 16.66 21.51 0.29
C ASN A 72 17.09 21.29 1.76
N LEU A 73 16.26 20.66 2.59
CA LEU A 73 16.55 20.38 4.00
C LEU A 73 16.87 18.89 4.26
N ILE A 74 16.87 18.03 3.24
CA ILE A 74 17.13 16.59 3.43
C ILE A 74 18.54 16.36 4.00
N GLU A 75 19.56 17.03 3.46
CA GLU A 75 20.94 16.82 3.91
C GLU A 75 21.15 17.27 5.35
N SER A 76 20.58 18.40 5.74
CA SER A 76 20.67 18.88 7.13
C SER A 76 19.84 18.01 8.07
N HIS A 77 18.62 17.65 7.68
CA HIS A 77 17.74 16.80 8.50
C HIS A 77 18.35 15.41 8.74
N SER A 78 18.89 14.76 7.71
CA SER A 78 19.47 13.41 7.82
C SER A 78 20.69 13.34 8.74
N LYS A 79 21.41 14.45 8.96
CA LYS A 79 22.51 14.54 9.94
C LYS A 79 22.01 14.43 11.38
N TYR A 80 20.81 14.93 11.67
CA TYR A 80 20.23 14.93 13.02
C TYR A 80 19.26 13.77 13.25
N CYS A 81 18.42 13.46 12.26
CA CYS A 81 17.41 12.42 12.33
C CYS A 81 18.01 11.04 12.00
N THR A 82 18.87 10.55 12.89
CA THR A 82 19.55 9.26 12.73
C THR A 82 18.88 8.11 13.48
N THR A 83 17.98 8.43 14.40
CA THR A 83 17.26 7.48 15.24
C THR A 83 15.75 7.65 15.06
N ILE A 84 15.02 6.54 15.15
CA ILE A 84 13.56 6.55 15.14
C ILE A 84 13.07 7.39 16.34
N SER A 85 12.16 8.33 16.10
CA SER A 85 11.64 9.18 17.17
C SER A 85 10.75 8.36 18.11
N GLU A 86 10.68 8.76 19.39
CA GLU A 86 9.79 8.09 20.36
C GLU A 86 8.32 8.13 19.92
N GLU A 87 7.89 9.20 19.22
CA GLU A 87 6.55 9.30 18.66
C GLU A 87 6.28 8.20 17.64
N VAL A 88 7.21 7.96 16.71
CA VAL A 88 7.10 6.91 15.70
C VAL A 88 7.13 5.55 16.36
N PHE A 89 8.04 5.34 17.31
CA PHE A 89 8.14 4.07 18.04
C PHE A 89 6.83 3.71 18.79
N LYS A 90 6.18 4.70 19.42
CA LYS A 90 4.89 4.51 20.09
C LYS A 90 3.78 4.14 19.11
N VAL A 91 3.81 4.72 17.91
CA VAL A 91 2.81 4.49 16.87
C VAL A 91 3.03 3.15 16.15
N ASP A 92 4.27 2.68 16.02
CA ASP A 92 4.54 1.36 15.42
C ASP A 92 3.93 0.20 16.24
N GLY A 93 3.79 0.38 17.56
CA GLY A 93 3.07 -0.56 18.44
C GLY A 93 1.56 -0.34 18.55
N SER A 94 1.02 0.69 17.90
CA SER A 94 -0.40 1.06 17.99
C SER A 94 -1.26 0.35 16.94
N THR A 95 -2.58 0.55 16.99
CA THR A 95 -3.49 0.01 15.97
C THR A 95 -3.22 0.63 14.59
N GLU A 96 -3.55 -0.09 13.51
CA GLU A 96 -3.40 0.43 12.13
C GLU A 96 -4.11 1.79 11.94
N ILE A 97 -5.28 1.97 12.58
CA ILE A 97 -6.03 3.24 12.55
C ILE A 97 -5.24 4.39 13.17
N GLU A 98 -4.62 4.15 14.34
CA GLU A 98 -3.79 5.16 15.02
C GLU A 98 -2.56 5.54 14.19
N GLN A 99 -1.97 4.58 13.46
CA GLN A 99 -0.89 4.85 12.51
C GLN A 99 -1.33 5.78 11.37
N PHE A 100 -2.53 5.57 10.80
CA PHE A 100 -3.08 6.49 9.80
C PHE A 100 -3.35 7.88 10.38
N GLU A 101 -3.92 7.96 11.59
CA GLU A 101 -4.14 9.24 12.24
C GLU A 101 -2.83 10.03 12.42
N PHE A 102 -1.76 9.34 12.83
CA PHE A 102 -0.45 9.95 12.98
C PHE A 102 0.07 10.51 11.66
N ARG A 103 0.03 9.73 10.56
CA ARG A 103 0.44 10.18 9.23
C ARG A 103 -0.39 11.35 8.71
N ILE A 104 -1.71 11.33 8.91
CA ILE A 104 -2.60 12.44 8.52
C ILE A 104 -2.30 13.70 9.33
N LYS A 105 -2.03 13.58 10.65
CA LYS A 105 -1.63 14.72 11.49
C LYS A 105 -0.31 15.36 11.00
N LYS A 106 0.70 14.55 10.65
CA LYS A 106 1.96 15.04 10.07
C LYS A 106 1.72 15.75 8.73
N MET A 107 0.86 15.22 7.86
CA MET A 107 0.46 15.87 6.61
C MET A 107 -0.24 17.23 6.85
N ILE A 108 -1.15 17.32 7.82
CA ILE A 108 -1.81 18.58 8.18
C ILE A 108 -0.79 19.63 8.61
N ASN A 109 0.16 19.26 9.47
CA ASN A 109 1.18 20.20 9.96
C ASN A 109 2.04 20.71 8.81
N PHE A 110 2.50 19.81 7.95
CA PHE A 110 3.26 20.18 6.76
C PHE A 110 2.47 21.14 5.83
N LEU A 111 1.18 20.86 5.59
CA LEU A 111 0.33 21.72 4.76
C LEU A 111 0.07 23.09 5.40
N LYS A 112 0.05 23.19 6.74
CA LYS A 112 -0.04 24.50 7.43
C LYS A 112 1.23 25.31 7.22
N ASP A 113 2.38 24.68 7.35
CA ASP A 113 3.67 25.35 7.13
C ASP A 113 3.77 25.87 5.69
N LYS A 114 3.29 25.09 4.72
CA LYS A 114 3.20 25.53 3.32
C LYS A 114 2.21 26.67 3.10
N GLU A 115 1.06 26.70 3.77
CA GLU A 115 0.08 27.78 3.65
C GLU A 115 0.65 29.14 4.09
N LEU A 116 1.56 29.13 5.07
CA LEU A 116 2.24 30.33 5.58
C LEU A 116 3.30 30.87 4.62
N GLN A 117 3.77 30.08 3.66
CA GLN A 117 4.76 30.54 2.68
C GLN A 117 4.14 31.59 1.72
N SER A 118 4.89 32.65 1.44
CA SER A 118 4.43 33.79 0.61
C SER A 118 4.49 33.52 -0.90
N ASN A 119 5.22 32.48 -1.31
CA ASN A 119 5.47 32.10 -2.71
C ASN A 119 4.29 31.43 -3.42
N TYR A 120 3.27 30.95 -2.70
CA TYR A 120 2.10 30.31 -3.30
C TYR A 120 1.09 31.31 -3.86
N ARG A 121 0.56 31.02 -5.05
CA ARG A 121 -0.53 31.80 -5.64
C ARG A 121 -1.81 31.67 -4.79
N PRO A 122 -2.72 32.66 -4.81
CA PRO A 122 -3.99 32.57 -4.07
C PRO A 122 -4.81 31.30 -4.37
N THR A 123 -4.78 30.84 -5.63
CA THR A 123 -5.43 29.59 -6.05
C THR A 123 -4.81 28.35 -5.40
N GLU A 124 -3.49 28.34 -5.23
CA GLU A 124 -2.75 27.25 -4.59
C GLU A 124 -2.97 27.25 -3.08
N LYS A 125 -3.00 28.43 -2.44
CA LYS A 125 -3.38 28.57 -1.03
C LYS A 125 -4.77 28.02 -0.76
N ASN A 126 -5.72 28.27 -1.66
CA ASN A 126 -7.05 27.68 -1.57
C ASN A 126 -6.99 26.13 -1.66
N ILE A 127 -6.18 25.59 -2.57
CA ILE A 127 -6.00 24.13 -2.69
C ILE A 127 -5.36 23.54 -1.43
N ILE A 128 -4.35 24.19 -0.85
CA ILE A 128 -3.75 23.79 0.43
C ILE A 128 -4.83 23.77 1.53
N SER A 129 -5.65 24.82 1.63
CA SER A 129 -6.76 24.89 2.60
C SER A 129 -7.79 23.77 2.39
N VAL A 130 -8.11 23.45 1.13
CA VAL A 130 -8.97 22.30 0.78
C VAL A 130 -8.35 20.98 1.23
N LEU A 131 -7.06 20.74 0.94
CA LEU A 131 -6.36 19.53 1.36
C LEU A 131 -6.34 19.38 2.89
N GLN A 132 -6.12 20.47 3.63
CA GLN A 132 -6.19 20.46 5.09
C GLN A 132 -7.59 20.09 5.60
N LYS A 133 -8.66 20.60 4.96
CA LYS A 133 -10.05 20.22 5.31
C LYS A 133 -10.32 18.74 5.04
N VAL A 134 -9.83 18.21 3.91
CA VAL A 134 -9.95 16.79 3.59
C VAL A 134 -9.24 15.93 4.65
N CYS A 135 -8.01 16.30 5.05
CA CYS A 135 -7.30 15.62 6.12
C CYS A 135 -8.09 15.62 7.44
N LYS A 136 -8.70 16.75 7.82
CA LYS A 136 -9.55 16.86 9.02
C LYS A 136 -10.81 16.00 8.94
N ASN A 137 -11.39 15.86 7.75
CA ASN A 137 -12.53 14.97 7.52
C ASN A 137 -12.11 13.49 7.66
N LEU A 138 -10.94 13.10 7.13
CA LEU A 138 -10.41 11.75 7.35
C LEU A 138 -10.16 11.46 8.83
N LEU A 139 -9.58 12.40 9.58
CA LEU A 139 -9.41 12.23 11.04
C LEU A 139 -10.74 12.09 11.77
N SER A 140 -11.75 12.87 11.38
CA SER A 140 -13.09 12.76 11.96
C SER A 140 -13.74 11.40 11.65
N SER A 141 -13.50 10.87 10.45
CA SER A 141 -14.02 9.56 10.04
C SER A 141 -13.42 8.39 10.82
N ASN A 142 -12.18 8.51 11.29
CA ASN A 142 -11.54 7.50 12.14
C ASN A 142 -12.23 7.37 13.49
N LYS A 143 -12.62 8.51 14.08
CA LYS A 143 -13.33 8.52 15.37
C LYS A 143 -14.69 7.85 15.30
N THR A 144 -15.36 7.93 14.15
CA THR A 144 -16.68 7.32 13.93
C THR A 144 -16.61 5.95 13.27
N ALA A 145 -15.42 5.49 12.89
CA ALA A 145 -15.19 4.30 12.05
C ALA A 145 -16.11 4.25 10.80
N SER A 146 -16.51 5.41 10.27
CA SER A 146 -17.48 5.47 9.16
C SER A 146 -16.78 5.22 7.82
N LYS A 147 -17.15 4.11 7.19
CA LYS A 147 -16.66 3.74 5.84
C LYS A 147 -17.24 4.64 4.78
N GLU A 148 -18.51 4.99 4.90
CA GLU A 148 -19.25 5.83 3.96
C GLU A 148 -18.57 7.19 3.82
N LEU A 149 -18.19 7.79 4.94
CA LEU A 149 -17.48 9.07 4.94
C LEU A 149 -16.11 8.96 4.26
N ASN A 150 -15.37 7.86 4.48
CA ASN A 150 -14.10 7.64 3.79
C ASN A 150 -14.28 7.43 2.27
N ILE A 151 -15.33 6.73 1.84
CA ILE A 151 -15.66 6.55 0.42
C ILE A 151 -15.98 7.91 -0.23
N GLU A 152 -16.76 8.76 0.46
CA GLU A 152 -17.08 10.11 -0.01
C GLU A 152 -15.83 10.97 -0.13
N VAL A 153 -14.96 10.94 0.89
CA VAL A 153 -13.68 11.64 0.87
C VAL A 153 -12.79 11.16 -0.28
N ARG A 154 -12.69 9.84 -0.49
CA ARG A 154 -11.95 9.26 -1.61
C ARG A 154 -12.44 9.79 -2.95
N LYS A 155 -13.75 9.71 -3.20
CA LYS A 155 -14.37 10.19 -4.45
C LYS A 155 -14.13 11.68 -4.65
N TYR A 156 -14.19 12.46 -3.57
CA TYR A 156 -13.88 13.88 -3.60
C TYR A 156 -12.42 14.15 -4.02
N ILE A 157 -11.46 13.43 -3.46
CA ILE A 157 -10.04 13.59 -3.83
C ILE A 157 -9.80 13.18 -5.29
N GLU A 158 -10.38 12.06 -5.73
CA GLU A 158 -10.29 11.59 -7.12
C GLU A 158 -10.83 12.65 -8.10
N ALA A 159 -12.03 13.18 -7.87
CA ALA A 159 -12.62 14.23 -8.69
C ALA A 159 -11.81 15.55 -8.67
N MET A 160 -11.19 15.88 -7.53
CA MET A 160 -10.31 17.05 -7.41
C MET A 160 -9.02 16.85 -8.21
N LEU A 161 -8.44 15.64 -8.22
CA LEU A 161 -7.23 15.30 -8.97
C LEU A 161 -7.44 15.35 -10.49
N GLU A 162 -8.62 14.96 -10.99
CA GLU A 162 -8.97 15.07 -12.41
C GLU A 162 -8.96 16.52 -12.92
N LYS A 163 -9.40 17.46 -12.07
CA LYS A 163 -9.52 18.89 -12.39
C LYS A 163 -8.38 19.72 -11.82
N PHE A 164 -7.28 19.08 -11.42
CA PHE A 164 -6.22 19.72 -10.68
C PHE A 164 -5.42 20.70 -11.55
N LYS A 165 -5.40 21.98 -11.17
CA LYS A 165 -4.71 23.06 -11.91
C LYS A 165 -3.60 23.74 -11.10
N ALA A 166 -3.15 23.13 -9.99
CA ALA A 166 -2.07 23.66 -9.17
C ALA A 166 -0.68 23.15 -9.61
N SER A 167 0.37 23.62 -8.93
CA SER A 167 1.72 23.08 -9.05
C SER A 167 1.78 21.57 -8.85
N LEU A 168 2.76 20.95 -9.50
CA LEU A 168 3.07 19.53 -9.37
C LEU A 168 3.32 19.11 -7.92
N SER A 169 3.97 19.96 -7.12
CA SER A 169 4.22 19.71 -5.71
C SER A 169 2.92 19.52 -4.92
N LEU A 170 1.92 20.38 -5.13
CA LEU A 170 0.60 20.23 -4.49
C LEU A 170 -0.17 19.01 -4.99
N ARG A 171 0.01 18.64 -6.26
CA ARG A 171 -0.60 17.42 -6.82
C ARG A 171 -0.06 16.17 -6.12
N ILE A 172 1.24 16.10 -5.86
CA ILE A 172 1.87 14.98 -5.14
C ILE A 172 1.25 14.83 -3.74
N TYR A 173 0.99 15.92 -3.02
CA TYR A 173 0.35 15.83 -1.70
C TYR A 173 -1.11 15.37 -1.79
N ALA A 174 -1.85 15.78 -2.81
CA ALA A 174 -3.19 15.28 -3.06
C ALA A 174 -3.20 13.78 -3.39
N GLU A 175 -2.27 13.31 -4.21
CA GLU A 175 -2.11 11.88 -4.53
C GLU A 175 -1.69 11.05 -3.31
N ARG A 176 -0.77 11.56 -2.47
CA ARG A 176 -0.42 10.92 -1.19
C ARG A 176 -1.62 10.81 -0.26
N LEU A 177 -2.46 11.84 -0.19
CA LEU A 177 -3.68 11.82 0.62
C LEU A 177 -4.70 10.79 0.11
N LEU A 178 -4.81 10.64 -1.22
CA LEU A 178 -5.64 9.60 -1.83
C LEU A 178 -5.15 8.19 -1.46
N LEU A 179 -3.83 7.96 -1.48
CA LEU A 179 -3.25 6.67 -1.08
C LEU A 179 -3.54 6.36 0.38
N LEU A 180 -3.33 7.32 1.29
CA LEU A 180 -3.66 7.15 2.70
C LEU A 180 -5.14 6.82 2.90
N CYS A 181 -6.05 7.47 2.17
CA CYS A 181 -7.48 7.19 2.24
C CYS A 181 -7.83 5.77 1.74
N LYS A 182 -7.17 5.29 0.67
CA LYS A 182 -7.36 3.93 0.16
C LYS A 182 -6.87 2.87 1.15
N GLU A 183 -5.68 3.07 1.72
CA GLU A 183 -5.11 2.17 2.73
C GLU A 183 -6.02 2.10 3.96
N GLN A 184 -6.48 3.25 4.47
CA GLN A 184 -7.39 3.34 5.61
C GLN A 184 -8.72 2.62 5.34
N LEU A 185 -9.30 2.80 4.15
CA LEU A 185 -10.51 2.06 3.74
C LEU A 185 -10.28 0.56 3.77
N ALA A 186 -9.16 0.07 3.23
CA ALA A 186 -8.84 -1.35 3.24
C ALA A 186 -8.77 -1.90 4.67
N VAL A 187 -8.18 -1.16 5.60
CA VAL A 187 -8.14 -1.53 7.02
C VAL A 187 -9.53 -1.60 7.63
N LEU A 188 -10.39 -0.61 7.39
CA LEU A 188 -11.78 -0.63 7.87
C LEU A 188 -12.56 -1.82 7.30
N TYR A 189 -12.31 -2.22 6.05
CA TYR A 189 -12.90 -3.44 5.49
C TYR A 189 -12.45 -4.70 6.21
N ARG A 190 -11.14 -4.83 6.49
CA ARG A 190 -10.60 -5.98 7.25
C ARG A 190 -11.16 -6.06 8.66
N ILE A 191 -11.32 -4.92 9.34
CA ILE A 191 -11.86 -4.88 10.71
C ILE A 191 -13.30 -5.38 10.74
N ASP A 192 -14.14 -5.02 9.77
CA ASP A 192 -15.54 -5.51 9.71
C ASP A 192 -15.68 -6.97 9.31
N GLN A 193 -14.68 -7.54 8.61
CA GLN A 193 -14.68 -8.96 8.23
C GLN A 193 -14.27 -9.90 9.38
N LYS A 194 -13.44 -9.42 10.31
CA LYS A 194 -13.03 -10.18 11.50
C LYS A 194 -14.19 -10.70 12.36
N PRO A 195 -15.24 -9.92 12.71
CA PRO A 195 -16.36 -10.44 13.50
C PRO A 195 -17.18 -11.51 12.77
N SER A 196 -17.23 -11.52 11.43
CA SER A 196 -17.85 -12.61 10.67
C SER A 196 -17.00 -13.89 10.70
N GLU A 197 -15.68 -13.78 10.62
CA GLU A 197 -14.77 -14.93 10.70
C GLU A 197 -14.74 -15.56 12.11
N ILE A 198 -14.76 -14.73 13.16
CA ILE A 198 -14.80 -15.20 14.54
C ILE A 198 -16.11 -15.94 14.82
N LYS A 199 -17.26 -15.39 14.38
CA LYS A 199 -18.56 -16.07 14.50
C LYS A 199 -18.61 -17.38 13.73
N MET A 200 -18.02 -17.42 12.53
CA MET A 200 -17.96 -18.64 11.73
C MET A 200 -17.07 -19.69 12.40
N LYS A 201 -15.94 -19.29 13.01
CA LYS A 201 -15.08 -20.19 13.81
C LYS A 201 -15.79 -20.70 15.06
N GLU A 202 -16.48 -19.84 15.80
CA GLU A 202 -17.28 -20.25 16.96
C GLU A 202 -18.44 -21.18 16.56
N GLU A 203 -19.05 -21.00 15.38
CA GLU A 203 -20.10 -21.89 14.89
C GLU A 203 -19.52 -23.25 14.45
N ILE A 204 -18.33 -23.28 13.85
CA ILE A 204 -17.60 -24.50 13.52
C ILE A 204 -17.21 -25.25 14.80
N GLU A 205 -16.63 -24.56 15.78
CA GLU A 205 -16.22 -25.16 17.06
C GLU A 205 -17.42 -25.68 17.87
N ASN A 206 -18.56 -24.97 17.84
CA ASN A 206 -19.81 -25.47 18.42
C ASN A 206 -20.36 -26.70 17.67
N ARG A 207 -20.23 -26.76 16.33
CA ARG A 207 -20.62 -27.96 15.57
C ARG A 207 -19.71 -29.13 15.92
N GLU A 208 -18.41 -28.94 15.98
CA GLU A 208 -17.43 -29.97 16.35
C GLU A 208 -17.62 -30.46 17.79
N GLY A 209 -17.93 -29.56 18.73
CA GLY A 209 -18.31 -29.90 20.11
C GLY A 209 -19.60 -30.74 20.22
N VAL A 210 -20.52 -30.62 19.27
CA VAL A 210 -21.72 -31.47 19.18
C VAL A 210 -21.41 -32.82 18.54
N TYR A 211 -20.49 -32.87 17.57
CA TYR A 211 -20.06 -34.13 16.95
C TYR A 211 -19.24 -35.00 17.88
N THR A 212 -18.29 -34.43 18.63
CA THR A 212 -17.50 -35.14 19.66
C THR A 212 -18.39 -35.75 20.75
N LYS A 213 -19.41 -35.03 21.22
CA LYS A 213 -20.40 -35.58 22.18
C LYS A 213 -21.23 -36.73 21.58
N LYS A 214 -21.55 -36.70 20.29
CA LYS A 214 -22.30 -37.78 19.62
C LYS A 214 -21.44 -39.01 19.31
N THR A 215 -20.15 -38.83 19.02
CA THR A 215 -19.22 -39.94 18.83
C THR A 215 -18.93 -40.65 20.14
N ASP A 216 -18.74 -39.92 21.25
CA ASP A 216 -18.54 -40.52 22.58
C ASP A 216 -19.72 -41.39 23.05
N ILE A 217 -20.96 -40.99 22.71
CA ILE A 217 -22.17 -41.77 23.02
C ILE A 217 -22.24 -43.04 22.16
N LYS A 218 -21.87 -42.95 20.87
CA LYS A 218 -21.83 -44.10 19.97
C LYS A 218 -20.71 -45.08 20.32
N GLU A 219 -19.54 -44.58 20.69
CA GLU A 219 -18.39 -45.40 21.07
C GLU A 219 -18.64 -46.13 22.41
N LYS A 220 -19.27 -45.47 23.39
CA LYS A 220 -19.76 -46.13 24.62
C LYS A 220 -20.86 -47.17 24.38
N LEU A 221 -21.64 -47.03 23.30
CA LEU A 221 -22.64 -48.02 22.89
C LEU A 221 -22.02 -49.23 22.17
N ILE A 222 -20.99 -49.01 21.34
CA ILE A 222 -20.26 -50.08 20.63
C ILE A 222 -19.44 -50.94 21.60
N ILE A 223 -18.79 -50.34 22.60
CA ILE A 223 -18.04 -51.10 23.62
C ILE A 223 -18.97 -51.99 24.48
N ARG A 224 -20.24 -51.60 24.67
CA ARG A 224 -21.24 -52.40 25.38
C ARG A 224 -21.86 -53.52 24.55
N THR A 225 -21.90 -53.41 23.22
CA THR A 225 -22.45 -54.47 22.36
C THR A 225 -21.39 -55.48 21.89
N ASN A 226 -20.11 -55.10 21.88
CA ASN A 226 -19.03 -55.97 21.40
C ASN A 226 -18.37 -56.84 22.48
N THR A 227 -18.66 -56.61 23.77
CA THR A 227 -18.19 -57.46 24.87
C THR A 227 -18.97 -58.77 25.02
N ASN A 228 -20.10 -58.93 24.32
CA ASN A 228 -20.90 -60.16 24.33
C ASN A 228 -20.76 -61.02 23.05
N LYS A 229 -19.87 -60.66 22.10
CA LYS A 229 -19.76 -61.38 20.82
C LYS A 229 -18.32 -61.71 20.38
N ILE A 230 -17.33 -61.50 21.24
CA ILE A 230 -15.91 -61.89 20.99
C ILE A 230 -15.55 -63.09 21.88
N VAL A 231 -16.34 -64.18 21.78
CA VAL A 231 -15.95 -65.51 22.29
C VAL A 231 -16.18 -66.61 21.24
N SER A 232 -16.78 -66.32 20.07
CA SER A 232 -17.27 -67.39 19.19
C SER A 232 -16.81 -67.40 17.74
N ASP A 233 -15.94 -66.50 17.25
CA ASP A 233 -15.54 -66.51 15.83
C ASP A 233 -14.03 -66.23 15.60
N SER A 234 -13.17 -66.79 16.44
CA SER A 234 -11.73 -66.93 16.15
C SER A 234 -11.45 -68.22 15.38
N GLU A 235 -12.10 -68.43 14.24
CA GLU A 235 -11.73 -69.47 13.28
C GLU A 235 -12.31 -69.14 11.91
N LYS A 236 -11.53 -68.38 11.13
CA LYS A 236 -11.46 -68.35 9.64
C LYS A 236 -10.86 -67.02 9.18
N ILE A 237 -9.53 -66.93 9.32
CA ILE A 237 -8.73 -66.01 8.52
C ILE A 237 -8.55 -66.68 7.15
N ALA A 238 -9.20 -66.14 6.12
CA ALA A 238 -8.82 -66.39 4.74
C ALA A 238 -9.26 -65.20 3.86
N ASN A 239 -8.26 -64.49 3.35
CA ASN A 239 -8.22 -63.79 2.06
C ASN A 239 -9.41 -62.91 1.65
N VAL A 240 -9.23 -61.59 1.76
CA VAL A 240 -9.67 -60.65 0.71
C VAL A 240 -8.68 -59.49 0.60
N ASN A 241 -7.98 -59.43 -0.55
CA ASN A 241 -7.31 -58.26 -1.10
C ASN A 241 -8.37 -57.28 -1.65
N SER A 242 -8.26 -55.98 -1.34
CA SER A 242 -8.45 -54.90 -2.35
C SER A 242 -8.24 -53.47 -1.80
N ASP A 243 -7.36 -52.77 -2.51
CA ASP A 243 -7.47 -51.39 -3.00
C ASP A 243 -7.59 -50.21 -2.02
N ILE A 244 -6.42 -49.62 -1.75
CA ILE A 244 -6.26 -48.25 -1.28
C ILE A 244 -6.56 -47.31 -2.46
N SER A 245 -7.76 -46.75 -2.51
CA SER A 245 -8.07 -45.62 -3.37
C SER A 245 -7.87 -44.32 -2.60
N SER A 246 -6.91 -43.53 -3.07
CA SER A 246 -6.64 -42.15 -2.73
C SER A 246 -7.85 -41.24 -2.96
N SER A 247 -8.30 -40.54 -1.93
CA SER A 247 -9.24 -39.43 -2.10
C SER A 247 -8.48 -38.16 -2.43
N GLN A 248 -8.51 -37.80 -3.72
CA GLN A 248 -8.13 -36.50 -4.25
C GLN A 248 -9.00 -35.40 -3.64
N THR A 249 -8.33 -34.36 -3.12
CA THR A 249 -8.91 -33.05 -2.87
C THR A 249 -8.96 -32.27 -4.19
N PHE A 250 -10.17 -32.09 -4.72
CA PHE A 250 -10.46 -31.02 -5.66
C PHE A 250 -11.68 -30.25 -5.15
N ASN A 251 -11.49 -28.96 -4.88
CA ASN A 251 -12.34 -27.94 -5.50
C ASN A 251 -11.71 -26.55 -5.35
N SER A 252 -11.13 -26.13 -6.47
CA SER A 252 -10.94 -24.76 -6.92
C SER A 252 -12.28 -24.05 -7.13
N GLY A 253 -12.30 -22.72 -6.96
CA GLY A 253 -13.26 -21.89 -7.68
C GLY A 253 -13.54 -20.54 -7.04
N PHE A 254 -12.66 -19.56 -7.27
CA PHE A 254 -13.15 -18.18 -7.46
C PHE A 254 -12.21 -17.39 -8.38
N SER A 255 -12.67 -17.22 -9.61
CA SER A 255 -12.07 -16.34 -10.62
C SER A 255 -12.97 -15.12 -10.78
N SER A 256 -12.44 -13.93 -10.47
CA SER A 256 -12.47 -12.72 -11.31
C SER A 256 -12.12 -11.48 -10.46
N ILE A 257 -10.85 -11.09 -10.47
CA ILE A 257 -10.38 -9.75 -10.10
C ILE A 257 -9.50 -9.27 -11.24
N SER A 258 -9.95 -8.21 -11.90
CA SER A 258 -9.14 -7.45 -12.85
C SER A 258 -8.09 -6.62 -12.11
N ASP A 259 -6.83 -6.95 -12.41
CA ASP A 259 -5.71 -6.04 -12.62
C ASP A 259 -5.25 -5.15 -11.44
N ILE A 260 -4.35 -5.68 -10.61
CA ILE A 260 -2.89 -5.39 -10.62
C ILE A 260 -2.23 -6.02 -9.36
N LYS A 261 -1.50 -7.12 -9.60
CA LYS A 261 -0.32 -7.69 -8.91
C LYS A 261 -0.36 -7.86 -7.37
N GLU A 262 -1.11 -8.87 -6.95
CA GLU A 262 -0.98 -9.62 -5.68
C GLU A 262 0.05 -10.78 -5.80
N SER A 263 0.74 -10.88 -6.94
CA SER A 263 1.64 -11.98 -7.32
C SER A 263 2.89 -12.14 -6.45
N ASP A 264 3.27 -11.13 -5.67
CA ASP A 264 4.55 -11.15 -4.96
C ASP A 264 4.42 -11.64 -3.50
N LEU A 265 3.21 -11.70 -2.94
CA LEU A 265 2.98 -12.14 -1.57
C LEU A 265 2.52 -13.61 -1.46
N CYS A 266 1.89 -14.18 -2.50
CA CYS A 266 1.51 -15.61 -2.48
C CYS A 266 2.69 -16.56 -2.79
N MET A 267 3.85 -16.05 -3.21
CA MET A 267 5.02 -16.89 -3.46
C MET A 267 5.64 -17.45 -2.17
N ILE A 268 5.45 -16.80 -1.01
CA ILE A 268 6.12 -17.22 0.23
C ILE A 268 5.49 -18.50 0.81
N GLU A 269 4.17 -18.64 0.77
CA GLU A 269 3.48 -19.85 1.27
C GLU A 269 3.73 -21.08 0.38
N ASN A 270 3.87 -20.90 -0.93
CA ASN A 270 4.18 -21.97 -1.88
C ASN A 270 5.62 -22.52 -1.75
N LEU A 271 6.54 -21.86 -1.03
CA LEU A 271 7.95 -22.28 -0.96
C LEU A 271 8.20 -23.42 0.04
N ASN A 272 7.42 -23.49 1.13
CA ASN A 272 7.54 -24.59 2.09
C ASN A 272 6.97 -25.90 1.51
N ASP A 273 5.93 -25.80 0.68
CA ASP A 273 5.39 -26.93 -0.08
C ASP A 273 6.30 -27.34 -1.26
N LEU A 274 7.17 -26.44 -1.72
CA LEU A 274 8.17 -26.75 -2.73
C LEU A 274 9.27 -27.67 -2.17
N GLU A 275 9.72 -27.40 -0.94
CA GLU A 275 10.81 -28.14 -0.31
C GLU A 275 10.48 -29.64 -0.10
N SER A 276 9.21 -29.94 0.20
CA SER A 276 8.69 -31.30 0.35
C SER A 276 8.42 -32.02 -0.98
N ASN A 277 8.34 -31.31 -2.11
CA ASN A 277 8.03 -31.85 -3.43
C ASN A 277 9.19 -31.81 -4.44
N LEU A 278 10.38 -31.37 -4.02
CA LEU A 278 11.58 -31.22 -4.88
C LEU A 278 12.02 -32.52 -5.58
N SER A 279 11.66 -33.69 -5.06
CA SER A 279 11.99 -34.99 -5.68
C SER A 279 11.03 -35.42 -6.79
N SER A 280 9.87 -34.76 -6.94
CA SER A 280 8.71 -35.33 -7.62
C SER A 280 8.32 -34.60 -8.91
N PHE A 281 8.83 -33.38 -9.14
CA PHE A 281 8.43 -32.52 -10.25
C PHE A 281 9.62 -32.04 -11.10
N ASN A 282 9.43 -32.02 -12.42
CA ASN A 282 10.33 -31.38 -13.37
C ASN A 282 10.14 -29.85 -13.31
N TYR A 283 10.86 -29.18 -12.41
CA TYR A 283 10.84 -27.72 -12.30
C TYR A 283 11.57 -27.06 -13.47
N SER A 284 11.05 -25.91 -13.90
CA SER A 284 11.76 -25.08 -14.87
C SER A 284 13.01 -24.45 -14.25
N GLN A 285 14.01 -24.14 -15.07
CA GLN A 285 15.25 -23.50 -14.62
C GLN A 285 14.98 -22.16 -13.91
N GLU A 286 13.97 -21.41 -14.34
CA GLU A 286 13.57 -20.14 -13.74
C GLU A 286 12.98 -20.32 -12.33
N GLU A 287 12.19 -21.37 -12.11
CA GLU A 287 11.62 -21.67 -10.78
C GLU A 287 12.71 -22.11 -9.81
N LEU A 288 13.65 -22.93 -10.26
CA LEU A 288 14.84 -23.32 -9.50
C LEU A 288 15.70 -22.11 -9.13
N GLN A 289 15.87 -21.16 -10.05
CA GLN A 289 16.57 -19.90 -9.78
C GLN A 289 15.83 -19.07 -8.71
N LYS A 290 14.51 -18.91 -8.83
CA LYS A 290 13.70 -18.18 -7.83
C LYS A 290 13.79 -18.84 -6.45
N TYR A 291 13.70 -20.17 -6.39
CA TYR A 291 13.84 -20.94 -5.15
C TYR A 291 15.20 -20.69 -4.49
N PHE A 292 16.29 -20.78 -5.26
CA PHE A 292 17.64 -20.49 -4.77
C PHE A 292 17.77 -19.08 -4.19
N TYR A 293 17.24 -18.07 -4.91
CA TYR A 293 17.29 -16.68 -4.48
C TYR A 293 16.52 -16.46 -3.18
N SER A 294 15.36 -17.10 -3.04
CA SER A 294 14.56 -17.04 -1.82
C SER A 294 15.31 -17.63 -0.62
N LYS A 295 15.87 -18.84 -0.74
CA LYS A 295 16.69 -19.47 0.31
C LYS A 295 17.91 -18.62 0.66
N CYS A 296 18.57 -18.01 -0.33
CA CYS A 296 19.70 -17.13 -0.08
C CYS A 296 19.29 -15.86 0.70
N LEU A 297 18.13 -15.28 0.38
CA LEU A 297 17.59 -14.14 1.13
C LEU A 297 17.28 -14.51 2.58
N GLU A 298 16.61 -15.64 2.80
CA GLU A 298 16.25 -16.14 4.13
C GLU A 298 17.49 -16.29 5.02
N LEU A 299 18.53 -16.95 4.49
CA LEU A 299 19.80 -17.13 5.22
C LEU A 299 20.52 -15.79 5.42
N LYS A 300 20.55 -14.89 4.43
CA LYS A 300 21.14 -13.56 4.60
C LYS A 300 20.47 -12.73 5.69
N LEU A 301 19.15 -12.85 5.86
CA LEU A 301 18.42 -12.20 6.94
C LEU A 301 18.85 -12.76 8.31
N LYS A 302 19.02 -14.09 8.43
CA LYS A 302 19.55 -14.73 9.65
C LYS A 302 20.97 -14.25 9.99
N TYR A 303 21.82 -14.04 9.00
CA TYR A 303 23.21 -13.56 9.17
C TYR A 303 23.37 -12.02 9.07
N SER A 304 22.27 -11.26 9.18
CA SER A 304 22.24 -9.81 8.91
C SER A 304 23.12 -8.95 9.83
N SER A 305 23.57 -9.50 10.96
CA SER A 305 24.50 -8.86 11.90
C SER A 305 25.92 -8.67 11.34
N LYS A 306 26.32 -9.46 10.33
CA LYS A 306 27.66 -9.36 9.71
C LYS A 306 27.60 -8.46 8.46
N LYS A 307 28.21 -7.26 8.54
CA LYS A 307 28.25 -6.29 7.42
C LYS A 307 28.74 -6.88 6.08
N MET A 308 29.69 -7.81 6.12
CA MET A 308 30.29 -8.43 4.93
C MET A 308 29.32 -9.37 4.17
N VAL A 309 28.36 -10.00 4.85
CA VAL A 309 27.40 -10.94 4.24
C VAL A 309 26.49 -10.23 3.24
N LYS A 310 26.17 -8.96 3.49
CA LYS A 310 25.34 -8.14 2.61
C LYS A 310 26.02 -7.85 1.26
N LEU A 311 27.34 -7.94 1.18
CA LEU A 311 28.13 -7.63 -0.03
C LEU A 311 28.24 -8.80 -1.01
N ILE A 312 27.84 -10.01 -0.62
CA ILE A 312 27.95 -11.19 -1.49
C ILE A 312 26.89 -11.13 -2.60
N PRO A 313 27.26 -11.12 -3.89
CA PRO A 313 26.28 -11.13 -4.98
C PRO A 313 25.59 -12.51 -5.10
N VAL A 314 24.27 -12.57 -4.94
CA VAL A 314 23.49 -13.83 -5.01
C VAL A 314 23.62 -14.51 -6.37
N ALA A 315 23.69 -13.71 -7.45
CA ALA A 315 23.87 -14.22 -8.80
C ALA A 315 25.14 -15.07 -8.95
N LYS A 316 26.25 -14.67 -8.31
CA LYS A 316 27.52 -15.41 -8.38
C LYS A 316 27.46 -16.74 -7.62
N LEU A 317 26.75 -16.76 -6.49
CA LEU A 317 26.50 -18.00 -5.73
C LEU A 317 25.70 -18.99 -6.59
N TYR A 318 24.65 -18.50 -7.26
CA TYR A 318 23.83 -19.34 -8.13
C TYR A 318 24.63 -19.90 -9.31
N SER A 319 25.44 -19.07 -9.99
CA SER A 319 26.31 -19.55 -11.07
C SER A 319 27.24 -20.69 -10.62
N LYS A 320 27.84 -20.58 -9.43
CA LYS A 320 28.74 -21.61 -8.88
C LYS A 320 28.01 -22.92 -8.56
N VAL A 321 26.76 -22.85 -8.11
CA VAL A 321 25.90 -24.02 -7.86
C VAL A 321 25.58 -24.75 -9.16
N ILE A 322 25.27 -24.00 -10.22
CA ILE A 322 25.03 -24.54 -11.56
C ILE A 322 26.31 -25.15 -12.16
N GLU A 323 27.45 -24.46 -12.05
CA GLU A 323 28.75 -24.98 -12.53
C GLU A 323 29.15 -26.30 -11.86
N ASN A 324 28.82 -26.47 -10.58
CA ASN A 324 29.12 -27.68 -9.82
C ASN A 324 28.04 -28.77 -9.93
N ASN A 325 26.94 -28.54 -10.66
CA ASN A 325 25.79 -29.45 -10.75
C ASN A 325 25.25 -29.89 -9.37
N MET A 326 25.18 -28.96 -8.42
CA MET A 326 24.78 -29.28 -7.05
C MET A 326 23.25 -29.47 -6.94
N PRO A 327 22.76 -30.54 -6.30
CA PRO A 327 21.33 -30.82 -6.16
C PRO A 327 20.65 -29.82 -5.21
N ALA A 328 19.36 -29.55 -5.42
CA ALA A 328 18.59 -28.52 -4.69
C ALA A 328 18.58 -28.73 -3.17
N GLN A 329 18.70 -29.97 -2.71
CA GLN A 329 18.76 -30.36 -1.31
C GLN A 329 20.01 -29.84 -0.60
N GLU A 330 21.14 -29.72 -1.30
CA GLU A 330 22.42 -29.29 -0.74
C GLU A 330 22.59 -27.76 -0.77
N TRP A 331 21.69 -27.03 -1.44
CA TRP A 331 21.83 -25.59 -1.61
C TRP A 331 21.82 -24.82 -0.29
N ALA A 332 21.02 -25.25 0.69
CA ALA A 332 20.96 -24.59 2.00
C ALA A 332 22.31 -24.68 2.72
N GLU A 333 22.92 -25.86 2.76
CA GLU A 333 24.23 -26.08 3.40
C GLU A 333 25.33 -25.31 2.69
N PHE A 334 25.35 -25.33 1.35
CA PHE A 334 26.29 -24.57 0.55
C PHE A 334 26.19 -23.06 0.79
N ILE A 335 24.97 -22.51 0.80
CA ILE A 335 24.76 -21.08 1.07
C ILE A 335 25.26 -20.76 2.48
N GLU A 336 24.94 -21.57 3.49
CA GLU A 336 25.43 -21.35 4.85
C GLU A 336 26.96 -21.36 4.95
N GLU A 337 27.64 -22.28 4.28
CA GLU A 337 29.10 -22.36 4.30
C GLU A 337 29.75 -21.13 3.66
N GLU A 338 29.21 -20.67 2.51
CA GLU A 338 29.70 -19.49 1.82
C GLU A 338 29.38 -18.19 2.60
N LEU A 339 28.24 -18.13 3.30
CA LEU A 339 27.89 -17.01 4.17
C LEU A 339 28.73 -16.97 5.47
N LYS A 340 29.22 -18.12 5.96
CA LYS A 340 30.17 -18.18 7.09
C LYS A 340 31.54 -17.60 6.71
N ASN A 341 31.93 -17.70 5.43
CA ASN A 341 33.23 -17.25 4.91
C ASN A 341 33.09 -16.16 3.82
N PRO A 342 32.52 -14.97 4.14
CA PRO A 342 32.22 -13.94 3.15
C PRO A 342 33.47 -13.38 2.44
N GLU A 343 34.66 -13.52 3.04
CA GLU A 343 35.93 -13.01 2.51
C GLU A 343 36.29 -13.59 1.15
N LYS A 344 35.84 -14.82 0.83
CA LYS A 344 36.06 -15.46 -0.48
C LYS A 344 35.40 -14.68 -1.62
N TRP A 345 34.30 -13.98 -1.34
CA TRP A 345 33.47 -13.27 -2.33
C TRP A 345 33.78 -11.79 -2.43
N VAL A 346 34.40 -11.22 -1.39
CA VAL A 346 34.95 -9.87 -1.44
C VAL A 346 36.24 -9.94 -2.24
N VAL A 347 36.10 -10.03 -3.56
CA VAL A 347 37.21 -9.78 -4.47
C VAL A 347 37.72 -8.40 -4.11
N LYS A 348 38.94 -8.33 -3.57
CA LYS A 348 39.68 -7.06 -3.44
C LYS A 348 39.87 -6.58 -4.88
N GLU A 349 38.88 -5.87 -5.41
CA GLU A 349 39.06 -5.09 -6.62
C GLU A 349 40.26 -4.21 -6.32
N LYS A 350 41.41 -4.61 -6.87
CA LYS A 350 42.60 -3.77 -6.88
C LYS A 350 42.11 -2.50 -7.53
N LYS A 351 41.91 -1.45 -6.72
CA LYS A 351 41.50 -0.13 -7.16
C LYS A 351 42.44 0.25 -8.28
N ARG A 352 42.03 -0.02 -9.53
CA ARG A 352 42.57 0.65 -10.70
C ARG A 352 42.02 2.05 -10.54
N CYS A 353 42.73 2.86 -9.76
CA CYS A 353 42.68 4.31 -9.85
C CYS A 353 43.03 4.65 -11.30
N GLN A 354 42.03 4.58 -12.18
CA GLN A 354 42.03 5.42 -13.37
C GLN A 354 41.88 6.84 -12.84
N LYS A 355 43.03 7.45 -12.54
CA LYS A 355 43.18 8.90 -12.57
C LYS A 355 42.84 9.31 -14.00
N SER A 356 41.57 9.54 -14.30
CA SER A 356 41.18 10.30 -15.46
C SER A 356 41.74 11.70 -15.26
N LYS A 357 42.83 11.95 -15.97
CA LYS A 357 43.42 13.28 -16.13
C LYS A 357 42.33 14.24 -16.58
N LEU A 358 42.39 15.44 -16.00
CA LEU A 358 41.88 16.71 -16.51
C LEU A 358 41.53 16.69 -18.00
N ARG A 359 40.33 17.16 -18.33
CA ARG A 359 40.14 18.22 -19.33
C ARG A 359 38.93 19.06 -18.94
N ASN A 360 39.23 20.25 -18.42
CA ASN A 360 38.36 21.41 -18.53
C ASN A 360 38.28 21.77 -20.01
N ASP A 361 37.19 21.42 -20.69
CA ASP A 361 36.80 22.07 -21.94
C ASP A 361 35.48 22.81 -21.67
N GLN A 362 35.62 24.06 -21.19
CA GLN A 362 34.56 25.06 -21.30
C GLN A 362 34.33 25.33 -22.80
N LYS A 363 33.40 24.59 -23.41
CA LYS A 363 32.78 25.03 -24.67
C LYS A 363 31.71 26.06 -24.34
N SER A 364 32.08 27.33 -24.49
CA SER A 364 31.14 28.44 -24.64
C SER A 364 30.24 28.18 -25.85
N GLN A 365 28.97 27.85 -25.61
CA GLN A 365 27.93 27.83 -26.62
C GLN A 365 27.65 29.28 -27.03
N GLN A 366 28.13 29.69 -28.21
CA GLN A 366 27.66 30.89 -28.86
C GLN A 366 26.32 30.57 -29.52
N PHE A 367 25.27 31.27 -29.12
CA PHE A 367 24.00 31.27 -29.83
C PHE A 367 24.12 32.20 -31.04
N GLU A 368 23.94 31.66 -32.24
CA GLU A 368 23.76 32.46 -33.46
C GLU A 368 22.45 33.26 -33.34
N SER A 369 22.55 34.58 -33.49
CA SER A 369 21.42 35.47 -33.59
C SER A 369 20.72 35.26 -34.93
N ILE A 370 19.46 34.84 -34.90
CA ILE A 370 18.59 34.83 -36.08
C ILE A 370 18.25 36.30 -36.39
N ILE A 371 18.71 36.78 -37.53
CA ILE A 371 18.31 38.06 -38.13
C ILE A 371 17.05 37.76 -38.94
N GLU A 372 15.91 38.30 -38.52
CA GLU A 372 14.71 38.33 -39.35
C GLU A 372 14.89 39.44 -40.41
N GLU A 373 14.89 39.06 -41.69
CA GLU A 373 14.77 39.99 -42.80
C GLU A 373 13.30 40.35 -42.99
N ASP A 374 13.00 41.65 -42.91
CA ASP A 374 11.69 42.22 -43.24
C ASP A 374 11.41 42.02 -44.75
N LEU A 375 10.29 41.36 -45.06
CA LEU A 375 9.69 41.26 -46.41
C LEU A 375 8.40 42.08 -46.50
#